data_AF-A0A966GHY6-F1
#
_entry.id   AF-A0A966GHY6-F1
#
_cell.length_a   1.000
_cell.length_b   1.000
_cell.length_c   1.000
_cell.angle_alpha   90.00
_cell.angle_beta   90.00
_cell.angle_gamma   90.00
#
_symmetry.space_group_name_H-M   'P 1'
#
loop_
_entity.id
_entity.type
_entity.pdbx_description
1 polymer ?
#
loop_
_entity_poly.entity_id
_entity_poly.type
_entity_poly.pdbx_seq_one_letter_code
_entity_poly.pdbx_strand_id
1 'polypeptide(L)'
;ARDVYIARAFVRRFTLRALSGAAVGTVAGMLAVLLLPDADVAGGFLTGLGFSGWHWVLPLLIPPLAALVAFAATRAAALRSLKEQS
;
A
#
# COMPACT_ATOMS: atom_id res chain seq x y z
N ALA A 1 18.49 7.86 25.53
CA ALA A 1 18.28 6.45 25.09
C ALA A 1 16.80 6.03 25.02
N ARG A 2 15.86 6.73 25.68
CA ARG A 2 14.42 6.40 25.67
C ARG A 2 13.70 6.83 24.39
N ASP A 3 14.13 7.94 23.78
CA ASP A 3 13.48 8.56 22.61
C ASP A 3 13.58 7.69 21.35
N VAL A 4 14.72 7.03 21.14
CA VAL A 4 14.93 6.12 19.99
C VAL A 4 14.04 4.88 20.08
N TYR A 5 13.77 4.39 21.29
CA TYR A 5 12.87 3.26 21.50
C TYR A 5 11.41 3.64 21.23
N ILE A 6 10.97 4.80 21.72
CA ILE A 6 9.63 5.33 21.47
C ILE A 6 9.43 5.62 19.97
N ALA A 7 10.42 6.24 19.32
CA ALA A 7 10.39 6.50 17.88
C ALA A 7 10.28 5.19 17.07
N ARG A 8 11.06 4.15 17.41
CA ARG A 8 10.95 2.83 16.76
C ARG A 8 9.58 2.17 16.97
N ALA A 9 9.02 2.26 18.17
CA ALA A 9 7.70 1.72 18.47
C ALA A 9 6.61 2.44 17.64
N PHE A 10 6.71 3.76 17.49
CA PHE A 10 5.83 4.55 16.63
C PHE A 10 5.94 4.16 15.15
N VAL A 11 7.16 4.10 14.61
CA VAL A 11 7.42 3.66 13.23
C VAL A 11 6.81 2.27 13.00
N ARG A 12 7.09 1.31 13.88
CA ARG A 12 6.58 -0.06 13.75
C ARG A 12 5.05 -0.08 13.77
N ARG A 13 4.40 0.67 14.67
CA ARG A 13 2.94 0.74 14.74
C ARG A 13 2.34 1.38 13.49
N PHE A 14 2.96 2.42 12.95
CA PHE A 14 2.49 3.12 11.76
C PHE A 14 2.67 2.29 10.50
N THR A 15 3.82 1.64 10.33
CA THR A 15 4.10 0.70 9.23
C THR A 15 3.15 -0.49 9.26
N LEU A 16 2.91 -1.11 10.43
CA LEU A 16 1.96 -2.22 10.54
C LEU A 16 0.53 -1.80 10.22
N ARG A 17 0.12 -0.60 10.66
CA ARG A 17 -1.19 -0.04 10.30
C ARG A 17 -1.32 0.21 8.80
N ALA A 18 -0.32 0.85 8.18
CA ALA A 18 -0.29 1.09 6.74
C ALA A 18 -0.34 -0.22 5.94
N LEU A 19 0.45 -1.22 6.36
CA LEU A 19 0.44 -2.55 5.75
C LEU A 19 -0.95 -3.20 5.85
N SER A 20 -1.56 -3.17 7.04
CA SER A 20 -2.90 -3.77 7.23
C SER A 20 -3.98 -3.06 6.43
N GLY A 21 -3.98 -1.72 6.41
CA GLY A 21 -4.94 -0.94 5.62
C GLY A 21 -4.76 -1.14 4.12
N ALA A 22 -3.52 -1.19 3.66
CA ALA A 22 -3.21 -1.47 2.26
C ALA A 22 -3.59 -2.91 1.88
N ALA A 23 -3.35 -3.90 2.73
CA ALA A 23 -3.77 -5.28 2.50
C ALA A 23 -5.29 -5.40 2.38
N VAL A 24 -6.04 -4.78 3.29
CA VAL A 24 -7.51 -4.76 3.24
C VAL A 24 -8.00 -4.04 1.99
N GLY A 25 -7.42 -2.87 1.66
CA GLY A 25 -7.77 -2.11 0.45
C GLY A 25 -7.45 -2.87 -0.84
N THR A 26 -6.31 -3.56 -0.92
CA THR A 26 -5.94 -4.42 -2.05
C THR A 26 -6.96 -5.55 -2.23
N VAL A 27 -7.30 -6.26 -1.16
CA VAL A 27 -8.32 -7.33 -1.21
C VAL A 27 -9.67 -6.78 -1.65
N ALA A 28 -10.11 -5.65 -1.08
CA ALA A 28 -11.36 -5.02 -1.46
C ALA A 28 -11.37 -4.58 -2.94
N GLY A 29 -10.27 -3.99 -3.43
CA GLY A 29 -10.12 -3.60 -4.83
C GLY A 29 -10.11 -4.81 -5.78
N MET A 30 -9.41 -5.89 -5.41
CA MET A 30 -9.43 -7.14 -6.19
C MET A 30 -10.84 -7.75 -6.24
N LEU A 31 -11.57 -7.74 -5.13
CA LEU A 31 -12.97 -8.18 -5.08
C LEU A 31 -13.88 -7.30 -5.95
N ALA A 32 -13.68 -5.98 -5.95
CA ALA A 32 -14.44 -5.07 -6.82
C ALA A 32 -14.20 -5.36 -8.31
N VAL A 33 -12.96 -5.68 -8.69
CA VAL A 33 -12.62 -6.09 -10.07
C VAL A 33 -13.19 -7.47 -10.41
N LEU A 34 -13.22 -8.42 -9.46
CA LEU A 34 -13.85 -9.74 -9.66
C LEU A 34 -15.37 -9.64 -9.89
N LEU A 35 -16.01 -8.66 -9.27
CA LEU A 35 -17.46 -8.44 -9.40
C LEU A 35 -17.82 -7.62 -10.65
N LEU A 36 -16.83 -7.11 -11.39
CA LEU A 36 -17.07 -6.37 -12.62
C LEU A 36 -17.63 -7.32 -13.68
N PRO A 37 -18.79 -7.04 -14.29
CA PRO A 37 -19.31 -7.85 -15.38
C PRO A 37 -18.37 -7.77 -16.59
N ASP A 38 -18.20 -8.90 -17.28
CA ASP A 38 -17.40 -8.97 -18.51
C ASP A 38 -17.93 -7.97 -19.54
N ALA A 39 -17.04 -7.12 -20.08
CA ALA A 39 -17.40 -6.15 -21.10
C ALA A 39 -17.72 -6.87 -22.41
N ASP A 40 -18.98 -6.77 -22.84
CA ASP A 40 -19.52 -7.44 -24.02
C ASP A 40 -18.75 -7.05 -25.31
N VAL A 41 -18.61 -8.02 -26.21
CA VAL A 41 -17.74 -7.99 -27.41
C VAL A 41 -18.15 -6.91 -28.42
N ALA A 42 -19.33 -6.30 -28.25
CA ALA A 42 -19.90 -5.27 -29.13
C ALA A 42 -19.34 -3.85 -28.93
N GLY A 43 -18.54 -3.57 -27.88
CA GLY A 43 -18.05 -2.23 -27.53
C GLY A 43 -16.52 -2.09 -27.54
N GLY A 44 -15.89 -2.26 -28.70
CA GLY A 44 -14.44 -2.41 -28.93
C GLY A 44 -13.49 -1.25 -28.57
N PHE A 45 -13.67 -0.59 -27.43
CA PHE A 45 -12.67 0.33 -26.85
C PHE A 45 -12.38 0.08 -25.36
N LEU A 46 -13.27 -0.65 -24.65
CA LEU A 46 -13.14 -0.96 -23.21
C LEU A 46 -13.21 -2.47 -22.91
N THR A 47 -12.94 -3.33 -23.89
CA THR A 47 -12.93 -4.79 -23.72
C THR A 47 -11.62 -5.22 -23.04
N GLY A 48 -11.57 -5.09 -21.71
CA GLY A 48 -10.43 -5.54 -20.91
C GLY A 48 -10.27 -4.85 -19.55
N LEU A 49 -11.35 -4.36 -18.93
CA LEU A 49 -11.28 -3.63 -17.65
C LEU A 49 -11.00 -4.52 -16.42
N GLY A 50 -10.73 -5.81 -16.63
CA GLY A 50 -10.39 -6.79 -15.59
C GLY A 50 -8.92 -7.20 -15.60
N PHE A 51 -8.43 -7.73 -14.47
CA PHE A 51 -7.12 -8.37 -14.44
C PHE A 51 -7.18 -9.70 -15.22
N SER A 52 -6.23 -9.91 -16.14
CA SER A 52 -6.11 -11.16 -16.91
C SER A 52 -4.78 -11.86 -16.63
N GLY A 53 -4.80 -13.18 -16.39
CA GLY A 53 -3.60 -13.99 -16.17
C GLY A 53 -2.72 -13.47 -15.02
N TRP A 54 -1.48 -13.09 -15.33
CA TRP A 54 -0.48 -12.68 -14.33
C TRP A 54 -0.77 -11.31 -13.67
N HIS A 55 -1.69 -10.52 -14.22
CA HIS A 55 -2.01 -9.19 -13.68
C HIS A 55 -2.60 -9.24 -12.27
N TRP A 56 -3.19 -10.37 -11.86
CA TRP A 56 -3.68 -10.58 -10.48
C TRP A 56 -2.57 -10.51 -9.41
N VAL A 57 -1.31 -10.64 -9.81
CA VAL A 57 -0.15 -10.53 -8.91
C VAL A 57 0.24 -9.07 -8.66
N LEU A 58 -0.05 -8.15 -9.60
CA LEU A 58 0.32 -6.73 -9.48
C LEU A 58 -0.27 -6.05 -8.24
N PRO A 59 -1.58 -6.21 -7.91
CA PRO A 59 -2.15 -5.63 -6.70
C PRO A 59 -1.47 -6.08 -5.40
N LEU A 60 -0.84 -7.26 -5.40
CA LEU A 60 -0.12 -7.80 -4.24
C LEU A 60 1.17 -7.05 -3.92
N LEU A 61 1.67 -6.22 -4.86
CA LEU A 61 2.78 -5.30 -4.61
C LEU A 61 2.33 -4.03 -3.87
N ILE A 62 1.03 -3.72 -3.84
CA ILE A 62 0.51 -2.51 -3.18
C ILE A 62 0.77 -2.55 -1.66
N PRO A 63 0.48 -3.63 -0.92
CA PRO A 63 0.75 -3.68 0.52
C PRO A 63 2.23 -3.49 0.90
N PRO A 64 3.23 -4.18 0.28
CA PRO A 64 4.63 -3.97 0.61
C PRO A 64 5.11 -2.57 0.21
N LEU A 65 4.66 -2.01 -0.91
CA LEU A 65 4.99 -0.64 -1.30
C LEU A 65 4.43 0.38 -0.31
N ALA A 66 3.17 0.24 0.12
CA ALA A 66 2.57 1.10 1.13
C ALA A 66 3.31 1.01 2.47
N ALA A 67 3.72 -0.18 2.88
CA ALA A 67 4.54 -0.38 4.07
C ALA A 67 5.92 0.28 3.95
N LEU A 68 6.58 0.15 2.79
CA LEU A 68 7.87 0.78 2.50
C LEU A 68 7.76 2.31 2.57
N VAL A 69 6.73 2.89 1.95
CA VAL A 69 6.46 4.34 1.96
C VAL A 69 6.21 4.81 3.39
N ALA A 70 5.37 4.10 4.17
CA ALA A 70 5.11 4.47 5.57
C ALA A 70 6.37 4.39 6.44
N PHE A 71 7.18 3.36 6.26
CA PHE A 71 8.47 3.22 6.95
C PHE A 71 9.42 4.37 6.58
N ALA A 72 9.59 4.65 5.29
CA ALA A 72 10.47 5.70 4.79
C ALA A 72 10.02 7.09 5.27
N ALA A 73 8.73 7.41 5.19
CA ALA A 73 8.18 8.68 5.64
C ALA A 73 8.38 8.88 7.15
N THR A 74 8.13 7.86 7.97
CA THR A 74 8.28 7.97 9.43
C THR A 74 9.75 8.05 9.84
N ARG A 75 10.64 7.31 9.15
CA ARG A 75 12.09 7.40 9.37
C ARG A 75 12.65 8.76 8.95
N ALA A 76 12.20 9.29 7.81
CA ALA A 76 12.60 10.62 7.34
C ALA A 76 12.16 11.72 8.31
N ALA A 77 10.93 11.64 8.83
CA ALA A 77 10.44 12.57 9.84
C ALA A 77 11.31 12.54 11.12
N ALA A 78 11.63 11.34 11.63
CA ALA A 78 12.48 11.19 12.81
C ALA A 78 13.91 11.72 12.60
N LEU A 79 14.50 11.49 11.42
CA LEU A 79 15.83 12.00 11.08
C LEU A 79 15.84 13.52 10.88
N ARG A 80 14.74 14.10 10.38
CA ARG A 80 14.61 15.55 10.19
C ARG A 80 14.54 16.30 11.52
N SER A 81 13.79 15.78 12.50
CA SER A 81 13.77 16.33 13.86
C SER A 81 15.14 16.33 14.56
N LEU A 82 15.99 15.35 14.25
CA LEU A 82 17.38 15.30 14.75
C LEU A 82 18.27 16.36 14.11
N LYS A 83 18.03 16.70 12.85
CA LYS A 83 18.82 17.69 12.08
C LYS A 83 18.41 19.14 12.40
N GLU A 84 17.20 19.36 12.90
CA GLU A 84 16.72 20.67 13.35
C GLU A 84 17.20 21.02 14.77
N GLN A 85 17.70 20.04 15.53
CA GLN A 85 18.24 20.25 16.88
C GLN A 85 19.77 20.40 16.93
N SER A 86 20.45 20.31 15.78
CA SER A 86 21.89 20.53 15.61
C SER A 86 22.18 21.87 14.96
#